data_AF-A0AAV1Y3J6-F1
#
_entry.id   AF-A0AAV1Y3J6-F1
#
_cell.length_a   1.000
_cell.length_b   1.000
_cell.length_c   1.000
_cell.angle_alpha   90.00
_cell.angle_beta   90.00
_cell.angle_gamma   90.00
#
_symmetry.space_group_name_H-M   'P 1'
#
loop_
_entity.id
_entity.type
_entity.pdbx_description
1 polymer ?
#
loop_
_entity_poly.entity_id
_entity_poly.type
_entity_poly.pdbx_seq_one_letter_code
_entity_poly.pdbx_strand_id
1 'polypeptide(L)'
;MLLSLEVKNDSDGDLLPFVLDALSEIAFHPKFLASRIEKERRAILSELQMMNTIEYRVHCQLLENLHSENKLSKRFPIGLEEQIKKWDADKLRKLYERWYFPVNATLYIVGDIDNFSKTVYQIEVR
;
A
#
# COMPACT_ATOMS: atom_id res chain seq x y z
N MET A 1 7.44 -0.69 -0.77
CA MET A 1 6.07 -1.24 -0.88
C MET A 1 6.16 -2.76 -0.94
N LEU A 2 5.29 -3.48 -0.22
CA LEU A 2 5.21 -4.95 -0.28
C LEU A 2 3.94 -5.34 -1.03
N LEU A 3 4.10 -6.08 -2.13
CA LEU A 3 3.01 -6.72 -2.85
C LEU A 3 3.27 -8.22 -2.78
N SER A 4 2.40 -8.93 -2.07
CA SER A 4 2.43 -10.39 -1.91
C SER A 4 1.22 -11.00 -2.58
N LEU A 5 1.45 -11.97 -3.46
CA LEU A 5 0.38 -12.76 -4.08
C LEU A 5 0.58 -14.24 -3.78
N GLU A 6 -0.52 -14.87 -3.38
CA GLU A 6 -0.64 -16.31 -3.28
C GLU A 6 -1.48 -16.77 -4.48
N VAL A 7 -0.84 -17.49 -5.41
CA VAL A 7 -1.50 -17.98 -6.63
C VAL A 7 -1.94 -19.41 -6.37
N LYS A 8 -3.27 -19.64 -6.34
CA LYS A 8 -3.84 -21.00 -6.34
C LYS A 8 -4.06 -21.44 -7.78
N ASN A 9 -3.49 -22.60 -8.12
CA ASN A 9 -3.59 -23.21 -9.43
C ASN A 9 -4.89 -24.04 -9.51
N ASP A 10 -6.05 -23.40 -9.41
CA ASP A 10 -7.32 -24.03 -9.78
C ASP A 10 -7.52 -23.79 -11.28
N SER A 11 -7.46 -24.88 -12.03
CA SER A 11 -7.43 -24.99 -13.49
C SER A 11 -8.43 -24.09 -14.23
N ASP A 12 -7.96 -22.97 -14.79
CA ASP A 12 -8.36 -22.39 -16.08
C ASP A 12 -7.41 -21.23 -16.48
N GLY A 13 -6.38 -21.54 -17.27
CA GLY A 13 -5.46 -20.55 -17.86
C GLY A 13 -4.35 -19.99 -16.96
N ASP A 14 -3.22 -19.63 -17.57
CA ASP A 14 -2.11 -18.93 -16.91
C ASP A 14 -2.55 -17.49 -16.58
N LEU A 15 -3.08 -17.27 -15.37
CA LEU A 15 -3.55 -15.97 -14.89
C LEU A 15 -2.44 -15.05 -14.41
N LEU A 16 -1.24 -15.59 -14.19
CA LEU A 16 -0.08 -14.86 -13.68
C LEU A 16 0.23 -13.58 -14.48
N PRO A 17 0.20 -13.57 -15.83
CA PRO A 17 0.52 -12.36 -16.60
C PRO A 17 -0.49 -11.24 -16.35
N PHE A 18 -1.79 -11.55 -16.25
CA PHE A 18 -2.86 -10.58 -16.00
C PHE A 18 -2.75 -9.99 -14.60
N VAL A 19 -2.42 -10.82 -13.62
CA VAL A 19 -2.23 -10.37 -12.24
C VAL A 19 -1.00 -9.47 -12.14
N LEU A 20 0.10 -9.82 -12.81
CA LEU A 20 1.29 -8.97 -12.89
C LEU A 20 0.99 -7.62 -13.57
N ASP A 21 0.17 -7.61 -14.64
CA ASP A 21 -0.27 -6.38 -15.29
C ASP A 21 -1.11 -5.51 -14.34
N ALA A 22 -2.08 -6.10 -13.65
CA ALA A 22 -2.91 -5.39 -12.69
C ALA A 22 -2.08 -4.82 -11.54
N LEU A 23 -1.12 -5.59 -11.01
CA LEU A 23 -0.21 -5.11 -9.97
C LEU A 23 0.64 -3.94 -10.47
N SER A 24 1.18 -4.03 -11.69
CA SER A 24 1.95 -2.96 -12.29
C SER A 24 1.14 -1.69 -12.44
N GLU A 25 -0.12 -1.79 -12.91
CA GLU A 25 -1.01 -0.64 -13.02
C GLU A 25 -1.28 0.01 -11.65
N ILE A 26 -1.59 -0.80 -10.64
CA ILE A 26 -1.87 -0.32 -9.27
C ILE A 26 -0.63 0.33 -8.65
N ALA A 27 0.54 -0.28 -8.84
CA ALA A 27 1.81 0.15 -8.25
C ALA A 27 2.39 1.40 -8.94
N PHE A 28 2.42 1.40 -10.27
CA PHE A 28 3.23 2.33 -11.06
C PHE A 28 2.42 3.32 -11.91
N HIS A 29 1.10 3.14 -12.03
CA HIS A 29 0.24 4.00 -12.85
C HIS A 29 -1.03 4.53 -12.12
N PRO A 30 -0.92 5.08 -10.89
CA PRO A 30 -2.08 5.59 -10.18
C PRO A 30 -2.61 6.90 -10.80
N LYS A 31 -3.93 7.06 -10.75
CA LYS A 31 -4.61 8.30 -11.16
C LYS A 31 -5.09 9.09 -9.94
N PHE A 32 -4.54 10.29 -9.74
CA PHE A 32 -4.90 11.19 -8.64
C PHE A 32 -6.12 12.07 -9.00
N LEU A 33 -7.26 11.44 -9.27
CA LEU A 33 -8.51 12.16 -9.55
C LEU A 33 -9.05 12.81 -8.28
N ALA A 34 -9.36 14.11 -8.33
CA ALA A 34 -9.87 14.85 -7.17
C ALA A 34 -11.12 14.18 -6.55
N SER A 35 -12.06 13.71 -7.38
CA SER A 35 -13.27 13.01 -6.90
C SER A 35 -12.97 11.71 -6.17
N ARG A 36 -11.93 10.98 -6.58
CA ARG A 36 -11.47 9.75 -5.90
C ARG A 36 -10.79 10.10 -4.58
N ILE A 37 -9.95 11.13 -4.56
CA ILE A 37 -9.30 11.60 -3.33
C ILE A 37 -10.34 12.05 -2.28
N GLU A 38 -11.36 12.81 -2.68
CA GLU A 38 -12.46 13.20 -1.77
C GLU A 38 -13.27 11.99 -1.26
N LYS A 39 -13.40 10.95 -2.07
CA LYS A 39 -14.04 9.70 -1.64
C LYS A 39 -13.19 8.97 -0.60
N GLU A 40 -11.90 8.76 -0.88
CA GLU A 40 -10.98 8.09 0.04
C GLU A 40 -10.80 8.86 1.34
N ARG A 41 -10.74 10.19 1.29
CA ARG A 41 -10.66 11.01 2.51
C ARG A 41 -11.83 10.76 3.46
N ARG A 42 -13.05 10.64 2.92
CA ARG A 42 -14.24 10.33 3.73
C ARG A 42 -14.18 8.93 4.33
N ALA A 43 -13.70 7.95 3.57
CA ALA A 43 -13.50 6.59 4.06
C ALA A 43 -12.48 6.56 5.22
N ILE A 44 -11.31 7.17 5.04
CA ILE A 44 -10.24 7.24 6.06
C ILE A 44 -10.74 7.95 7.33
N LEU A 45 -11.50 9.04 7.21
CA LEU A 45 -12.06 9.73 8.37
C LEU A 45 -13.08 8.87 9.13
N SER A 46 -13.87 8.06 8.40
CA SER A 46 -14.80 7.10 9.01
C SER A 46 -14.04 5.99 9.73
N GLU A 47 -12.99 5.44 9.13
CA GLU A 47 -12.12 4.43 9.75
C GLU A 47 -11.45 4.96 11.01
N LEU A 48 -10.93 6.20 10.98
CA LEU A 48 -10.33 6.85 12.15
C LEU A 48 -11.32 6.98 13.32
N GLN A 49 -12.59 7.28 13.03
CA GLN A 49 -13.64 7.32 14.05
C GLN A 49 -13.95 5.92 14.60
N MET A 50 -14.05 4.91 13.73
CA MET A 50 -14.33 3.53 14.14
C MET A 50 -13.19 2.89 14.94
N MET A 51 -11.94 3.19 14.59
CA MET A 51 -10.75 2.63 15.26
C MET A 51 -10.42 3.28 16.61
N ASN A 52 -11.06 4.38 16.99
CA ASN A 52 -10.75 5.11 18.23
C ASN A 52 -11.32 4.43 19.50
N THR A 53 -10.98 3.15 19.69
CA THR A 53 -11.35 2.37 20.87
C THR A 53 -10.40 2.62 22.04
N ILE A 54 -10.73 2.11 23.24
CA ILE A 54 -9.87 2.23 24.42
C ILE A 54 -8.56 1.48 24.18
N GLU A 55 -8.65 0.27 23.62
CA GLU A 55 -7.52 -0.61 23.32
C GLU A 55 -6.53 0.07 22.39
N TYR A 56 -7.03 0.75 21.34
CA TYR A 56 -6.19 1.49 20.42
C TYR A 56 -5.42 2.63 21.12
N ARG A 57 -6.08 3.39 22.00
CA ARG A 57 -5.43 4.48 22.74
C ARG A 57 -4.36 3.97 23.71
N VAL A 58 -4.63 2.89 24.42
CA VAL A 58 -3.65 2.24 25.30
C VAL A 58 -2.45 1.74 24.49
N HIS A 59 -2.70 1.13 23.33
CA HIS A 59 -1.63 0.66 22.44
C HIS A 59 -0.78 1.83 21.89
N CYS A 60 -1.39 2.95 21.52
CA CYS A 60 -0.65 4.15 21.11
C CYS A 60 0.24 4.69 22.23
N GLN A 61 -0.28 4.81 23.45
CA GLN A 61 0.50 5.26 24.62
C GLN A 61 1.64 4.29 24.95
N LEU A 62 1.41 2.99 24.82
CA LEU A 62 2.44 1.98 25.04
C LEU A 62 3.57 2.15 24.00
N LEU A 63 3.24 2.25 22.71
CA LEU A 63 4.21 2.48 21.65
C LEU A 63 4.95 3.82 21.80
N GLU A 64 4.26 4.87 22.25
CA GLU A 64 4.85 6.17 22.55
C GLU A 64 5.97 6.06 23.58
N ASN A 65 5.75 5.28 24.64
CA ASN A 65 6.75 5.06 25.69
C ASN A 65 7.88 4.12 25.23
N LEU A 66 7.53 3.01 24.56
CA LEU A 66 8.50 2.01 24.10
C LEU A 66 9.46 2.53 23.03
N HIS A 67 9.01 3.50 22.21
CA HIS A 67 9.77 4.06 21.10
C HIS A 67 10.00 5.57 21.25
N SER A 68 10.07 6.05 22.49
CA SER A 68 10.23 7.47 22.81
C SER A 68 11.47 8.10 22.17
N GLU A 69 12.50 7.30 21.89
CA GLU A 69 13.76 7.68 21.26
C GLU A 69 13.67 7.85 19.74
N ASN A 70 12.61 7.38 19.09
CA ASN A 70 12.51 7.33 17.64
C ASN A 70 11.16 7.85 17.11
N LYS A 71 11.00 7.88 15.78
CA LYS A 71 9.81 8.46 15.14
C LYS A 71 8.54 7.61 15.29
N LEU A 72 8.64 6.33 15.61
CA LEU A 72 7.51 5.41 15.77
C LEU A 72 6.59 5.83 16.92
N SER A 73 7.14 6.48 17.97
CA SER A 73 6.32 7.06 19.03
C SER A 73 5.38 8.17 18.53
N LYS A 74 5.69 8.83 17.41
CA LYS A 74 4.96 10.04 16.96
C LYS A 74 4.31 9.88 15.58
N ARG A 75 4.48 8.73 14.93
CA ARG A 75 4.09 8.50 13.54
C ARG A 75 3.33 7.19 13.41
N PHE A 76 2.07 7.24 13.80
CA PHE A 76 1.13 6.15 13.56
C PHE A 76 0.67 6.14 12.09
N PRO A 77 0.41 4.96 11.50
CA PRO A 77 0.04 4.84 10.08
C PRO A 77 -1.18 5.66 9.65
N ILE A 78 -2.19 5.79 10.51
CA ILE A 78 -3.40 6.58 10.22
C ILE A 78 -3.11 8.08 10.05
N GLY A 79 -1.99 8.56 10.61
CA GLY A 79 -1.60 9.97 10.55
C GLY A 79 -2.44 10.88 11.46
N LEU A 80 -2.47 12.16 11.13
CA LEU A 80 -3.18 13.18 11.89
C LEU A 80 -4.45 13.61 11.13
N GLU A 81 -5.59 13.65 11.83
CA GLU A 81 -6.88 14.01 11.25
C GLU A 81 -6.84 15.39 10.55
N GLU A 82 -6.18 16.38 11.16
CA GLU A 82 -6.02 17.70 10.57
C GLU A 82 -5.21 17.66 9.26
N GLN A 83 -4.24 16.75 9.15
CA GLN A 83 -3.46 16.60 7.94
C GLN A 83 -4.29 15.90 6.85
N ILE A 84 -5.04 14.84 7.20
CA ILE A 84 -5.96 14.14 6.29
C ILE A 84 -6.92 15.14 5.63
N LYS A 85 -7.49 16.06 6.43
CA LYS A 85 -8.40 17.13 5.95
C LYS A 85 -7.75 18.13 4.99
N LYS A 86 -6.41 18.28 5.02
CA LYS A 86 -5.64 19.29 4.28
C LYS A 86 -4.78 18.72 3.15
N TRP A 87 -4.79 17.41 2.92
CA TRP A 87 -4.05 16.82 1.81
C TRP A 87 -4.66 17.22 0.47
N ASP A 88 -3.80 17.61 -0.46
CA ASP A 88 -4.14 17.90 -1.85
C ASP A 88 -3.53 16.82 -2.76
N ALA A 89 -3.99 16.79 -4.01
CA ALA A 89 -3.52 15.80 -4.99
C ALA A 89 -2.00 15.89 -5.23
N ASP A 90 -1.42 17.09 -5.14
CA ASP A 90 0.01 17.31 -5.39
C ASP A 90 0.88 16.75 -4.26
N LYS A 91 0.47 16.88 -2.99
CA LYS A 91 1.16 16.26 -1.86
C LYS A 91 1.11 14.74 -1.95
N LEU A 92 -0.04 14.17 -2.31
CA LEU A 92 -0.18 12.73 -2.50
C LEU A 92 0.71 12.23 -3.65
N ARG A 93 0.75 12.97 -4.76
CA ARG A 93 1.63 12.65 -5.89
C ARG A 93 3.10 12.72 -5.51
N LYS A 94 3.54 13.76 -4.80
CA LYS A 94 4.93 13.87 -4.32
C LYS A 94 5.32 12.75 -3.36
N LEU A 95 4.40 12.32 -2.50
CA LEU A 95 4.63 11.19 -1.61
C LEU A 95 4.77 9.89 -2.42
N TYR A 96 3.89 9.70 -3.40
CA TYR A 96 3.94 8.57 -4.31
C TYR A 96 5.27 8.53 -5.09
N GLU A 97 5.62 9.59 -5.81
CA GLU A 97 6.88 9.68 -6.58
C GLU A 97 8.13 9.45 -5.72
N ARG A 98 8.09 9.87 -4.45
CA ARG A 98 9.19 9.68 -3.52
C ARG A 98 9.41 8.22 -3.11
N TRP A 99 8.35 7.42 -3.02
CA TRP A 99 8.42 6.08 -2.40
C TRP A 99 8.06 4.93 -3.34
N TYR A 100 7.33 5.17 -4.41
CA TYR A 100 6.86 4.18 -5.38
C TYR A 100 7.71 4.23 -6.65
N PHE A 101 8.90 3.61 -6.56
CA PHE A 101 9.77 3.37 -7.71
C PHE A 101 10.34 1.95 -7.63
N PRO A 102 10.69 1.31 -8.76
CA PRO A 102 11.02 -0.12 -8.81
C PRO A 102 12.11 -0.54 -7.81
N VAL A 103 13.16 0.26 -7.66
CA VAL A 103 14.28 -0.03 -6.75
C VAL A 103 13.87 -0.04 -5.26
N ASN A 104 12.74 0.60 -4.90
CA ASN A 104 12.18 0.62 -3.54
C ASN A 104 10.93 -0.28 -3.39
N ALA A 105 10.75 -1.21 -4.31
CA ALA A 105 9.69 -2.21 -4.29
C ALA A 105 10.29 -3.62 -4.24
N THR A 106 9.57 -4.54 -3.60
CA THR A 106 9.92 -5.95 -3.58
C THR A 106 8.67 -6.76 -3.92
N LEU A 107 8.76 -7.58 -4.97
CA LEU A 107 7.69 -8.45 -5.44
C LEU A 107 7.91 -9.86 -4.91
N TYR A 108 6.90 -10.40 -4.22
CA TYR A 108 6.90 -11.79 -3.75
C TYR A 108 5.90 -12.59 -4.57
N ILE A 109 6.38 -13.65 -5.23
CA ILE A 109 5.55 -14.63 -5.95
C ILE A 109 5.78 -15.98 -5.27
N VAL A 110 4.73 -16.51 -4.65
CA VAL A 110 4.79 -17.76 -3.89
C VAL A 110 3.68 -18.68 -4.36
N GLY A 111 4.05 -19.90 -4.75
CA GLY A 111 3.13 -20.91 -5.26
C GLY A 111 3.87 -21.98 -6.05
N ASP A 112 3.10 -22.87 -6.69
CA ASP A 112 3.63 -23.83 -7.65
C ASP A 112 3.79 -23.13 -9.01
N ILE A 113 5.03 -22.80 -9.38
CA ILE A 113 5.34 -22.01 -10.57
C ILE A 113 6.01 -22.92 -11.60
N ASP A 114 5.23 -23.33 -12.60
CA ASP A 114 5.67 -24.30 -13.62
C ASP A 114 6.83 -23.80 -14.49
N ASN A 115 6.92 -22.48 -14.75
CA ASN A 115 7.92 -21.90 -15.65
C ASN A 115 8.54 -20.62 -15.11
N PHE A 116 9.57 -20.77 -14.28
CA PHE A 116 10.31 -19.65 -13.67
C PHE A 116 10.87 -18.66 -14.69
N SER A 117 11.50 -19.14 -15.78
CA SER A 117 12.12 -18.27 -16.78
C SER A 117 11.11 -17.39 -17.51
N LYS A 118 9.92 -17.92 -17.81
CA LYS A 118 8.82 -17.14 -18.41
C LYS A 118 8.33 -16.05 -17.46
N THR A 119 8.21 -16.38 -16.17
CA THR A 119 7.79 -15.42 -15.13
C THR A 119 8.80 -14.28 -14.98
N VAL A 120 10.10 -14.58 -14.93
CA VAL A 120 11.16 -13.56 -14.84
C VAL A 120 11.15 -12.65 -16.08
N TYR A 121 11.05 -13.21 -17.28
CA TYR A 121 10.99 -12.43 -18.51
C TYR A 121 9.79 -11.44 -18.51
N GLN A 122 8.64 -11.86 -18.00
CA GLN A 122 7.46 -10.99 -17.88
C GLN A 122 7.63 -9.84 -16.88
N ILE A 123 8.58 -9.94 -15.96
CA ILE A 123 8.91 -8.89 -14.98
C ILE A 123 9.97 -7.95 -15.56
N GLU A 124 11.00 -8.47 -16.23
CA GLU A 124 12.13 -7.67 -16.73
C GLU A 124 11.81 -6.83 -17.97
N VAL A 125 10.87 -7.27 -18.80
CA VAL A 125 10.50 -6.59 -20.06
C VAL A 125 9.52 -5.42 -19.83
N ARG A 126 9.06 -5.24 -18.59
CA ARG A 126 8.10 -4.20 -18.19
C ARG A 126 8.76 -3.15 -17.32
#